data_AF-A0A357LHJ0-F1
#
_entry.id   AF-A0A357LHJ0-F1
#
_cell.length_a   1.000
_cell.length_b   1.000
_cell.length_c   1.000
_cell.angle_alpha   90.00
_cell.angle_beta   90.00
_cell.angle_gamma   90.00
#
_symmetry.space_group_name_H-M   'P 1'
#
loop_
_entity.id
_entity.type
_entity.pdbx_description
1 polymer ?
#
loop_
_entity_poly.entity_id
_entity_poly.type
_entity_poly.pdbx_seq_one_letter_code
_entity_poly.pdbx_strand_id
1 'polypeptide(L)'
;GTGICHQVNLEYLAQTVWTADYKGETYAYPDTLVGTDSHTTMVNGLSVLGWGVGGIEAEAAMLGQPVSMLIPEVIGMRLTGKLPEGSTATDLVLTVTQMLRKKGVVGKFVEFFGPGLDHLALEDQATIANMAPEYGATCGFFPVTAETLRYLKATGRAADRVALVEAYAKEQGLWRDASTPEPKFTDTLELDLGSVAPSLAGPKRPQDRVLLKDAPASFAAALEKEYGQPGALDKRAAVAGEKFDVGNGDVVIAAITSCTNTSNPSVLIAAGLVARNARKRGLKTKPWVKTSLAPGSQVVTDYLKAAGLQ
;
A
#
# COMPACT_ATOMS: atom_id res chain seq x y z
N GLY A 1 -11.56 -13.93 10.14
CA GLY A 1 -12.99 -14.22 9.87
C GLY A 1 -13.67 -13.09 9.13
N THR A 2 -13.38 -11.83 9.47
CA THR A 2 -14.03 -10.63 8.94
C THR A 2 -13.14 -9.77 8.02
N GLY A 3 -11.81 -9.88 8.13
CA GLY A 3 -10.85 -9.19 7.27
C GLY A 3 -9.51 -8.98 7.97
N ILE A 4 -8.59 -8.28 7.31
CA ILE A 4 -7.33 -7.76 7.84
C ILE A 4 -7.59 -6.36 8.39
N CYS A 5 -7.03 -6.05 9.57
CA CYS A 5 -7.29 -4.82 10.33
C CYS A 5 -7.32 -3.56 9.47
N HIS A 6 -6.26 -3.30 8.70
CA HIS A 6 -6.11 -2.06 7.93
C HIS A 6 -7.07 -1.93 6.76
N GLN A 7 -7.43 -3.05 6.13
CA GLN A 7 -8.44 -3.04 5.07
C GLN A 7 -9.83 -2.79 5.66
N VAL A 8 -10.16 -3.40 6.80
CA VAL A 8 -11.41 -3.09 7.53
C VAL A 8 -11.41 -1.64 8.01
N ASN A 9 -10.26 -1.10 8.42
CA ASN A 9 -10.17 0.29 8.83
C ASN A 9 -10.54 1.23 7.66
N LEU A 10 -9.90 1.08 6.51
CA LEU A 10 -10.22 1.85 5.30
C LEU A 10 -11.67 1.67 4.84
N GLU A 11 -12.11 0.41 4.73
CA GLU A 11 -13.42 0.08 4.15
C GLU A 11 -14.58 0.39 5.10
N TYR A 12 -14.36 0.52 6.41
CA TYR A 12 -15.46 0.62 7.39
C TYR A 12 -15.24 1.64 8.52
N LEU A 13 -14.12 1.59 9.25
CA LEU A 13 -13.96 2.35 10.50
C LEU A 13 -13.62 3.82 10.26
N ALA A 14 -12.65 4.09 9.38
CA ALA A 14 -12.16 5.42 9.09
C ALA A 14 -13.25 6.31 8.46
N GLN A 15 -13.30 7.56 8.91
CA GLN A 15 -14.31 8.55 8.52
C GLN A 15 -13.74 9.77 7.81
N THR A 16 -12.41 9.94 7.80
CA THR A 16 -11.68 11.16 7.33
C THR A 16 -11.95 12.40 8.20
N VAL A 17 -13.22 12.68 8.53
CA VAL A 17 -13.64 13.74 9.44
C VAL A 17 -14.66 13.17 10.42
N TRP A 18 -14.42 13.34 11.71
CA TRP A 18 -15.34 12.98 12.79
C TRP A 18 -16.16 14.17 13.27
N THR A 19 -17.22 13.87 14.00
CA THR A 19 -18.03 14.85 14.73
C THR A 19 -18.11 14.46 16.19
N ALA A 20 -18.04 15.42 17.11
CA ALA A 20 -18.27 15.20 18.53
C ALA A 20 -19.04 16.37 19.15
N ASP A 21 -19.92 16.05 20.09
CA ASP A 21 -20.59 17.07 20.90
C ASP A 21 -19.70 17.45 22.07
N TYR A 22 -19.38 18.74 22.17
CA TYR A 22 -18.57 19.30 23.24
C TYR A 22 -19.18 20.61 23.73
N LYS A 23 -19.48 20.68 25.03
CA LYS A 23 -20.09 21.86 25.69
C LYS A 23 -21.36 22.39 25.01
N GLY A 24 -22.18 21.50 24.44
CA GLY A 24 -23.46 21.85 23.81
C GLY A 24 -23.36 22.29 22.35
N GLU A 25 -22.18 22.23 21.75
CA GLU A 25 -21.94 22.47 20.33
C GLU A 25 -21.36 21.22 19.67
N THR A 26 -21.72 20.98 18.41
CA THR A 26 -21.15 19.89 17.61
C THR A 26 -19.92 20.40 16.85
N TYR A 27 -18.77 19.77 17.10
CA TYR A 27 -17.50 20.07 16.45
C TYR A 27 -17.19 19.02 15.38
N ALA A 28 -16.73 19.46 14.22
CA ALA A 28 -16.10 18.61 13.22
C ALA A 28 -14.57 18.70 13.36
N TYR A 29 -13.88 17.58 13.25
CA TYR A 29 -12.41 17.51 13.38
C TYR A 29 -11.83 16.38 12.52
N PRO A 30 -10.54 16.43 12.14
CA PRO A 30 -9.93 15.42 11.30
C PRO A 30 -9.87 14.09 12.04
N ASP A 31 -10.11 13.00 11.33
CA ASP A 31 -9.87 11.67 11.84
C ASP A 31 -8.36 11.43 11.98
N THR A 32 -7.94 10.99 13.17
CA THR A 32 -6.55 10.64 13.48
C THR A 32 -6.54 9.43 14.41
N LEU A 33 -5.53 8.56 14.28
CA LEU A 33 -5.40 7.41 15.18
C LEU A 33 -3.96 6.93 15.35
N VAL A 34 -3.73 6.20 16.43
CA VAL A 34 -2.58 5.31 16.57
C VAL A 34 -3.08 3.88 16.67
N GLY A 35 -2.31 2.92 16.15
CA GLY A 35 -2.66 1.50 16.18
C GLY A 35 -1.49 0.66 16.65
N THR A 36 -1.77 -0.48 17.27
CA THR A 36 -0.74 -1.43 17.75
C THR A 36 -0.18 -2.32 16.63
N ASP A 37 -0.06 -1.77 15.44
CA ASP A 37 0.44 -2.41 14.23
C ASP A 37 1.15 -1.36 13.38
N SER A 38 2.35 -1.68 12.88
CA SER A 38 3.19 -0.75 12.12
C SER A 38 2.50 -0.21 10.86
N HIS A 39 1.69 -1.02 10.20
CA HIS A 39 1.03 -0.70 8.94
C HIS A 39 -0.29 0.05 9.12
N THR A 40 -0.60 0.51 10.35
CA THR A 40 -1.67 1.47 10.62
C THR A 40 -1.57 2.70 9.72
N THR A 41 -0.36 3.01 9.24
CA THR A 41 -0.09 4.06 8.28
C THR A 41 -0.84 3.92 6.96
N MET A 42 -1.39 2.75 6.63
CA MET A 42 -2.23 2.55 5.44
C MET A 42 -3.42 3.50 5.37
N VAL A 43 -4.00 3.87 6.52
CA VAL A 43 -5.16 4.76 6.61
C VAL A 43 -4.84 6.20 6.15
N ASN A 44 -3.56 6.57 6.10
CA ASN A 44 -3.13 7.88 5.62
C ASN A 44 -3.44 8.10 4.12
N GLY A 45 -3.67 7.04 3.35
CA GLY A 45 -4.21 7.15 1.98
C GLY A 45 -5.64 7.68 1.92
N LEU A 46 -6.39 7.56 3.02
CA LEU A 46 -7.74 8.13 3.20
C LEU A 46 -7.71 9.46 3.96
N SER A 47 -6.54 10.12 3.96
CA SER A 47 -6.31 11.41 4.63
C SER A 47 -6.58 11.41 6.13
N VAL A 48 -6.43 10.24 6.76
CA VAL A 48 -6.50 10.05 8.21
C VAL A 48 -5.08 9.95 8.73
N LEU A 49 -4.65 10.92 9.54
CA LEU A 49 -3.29 10.91 10.07
C LEU A 49 -3.16 9.81 11.12
N GLY A 50 -2.41 8.75 10.82
CA GLY A 50 -2.18 7.67 11.77
C GLY A 50 -0.96 6.81 11.50
N TRP A 51 -0.47 6.17 12.56
CA TRP A 51 0.74 5.35 12.53
C TRP A 51 0.76 4.28 13.62
N GLY A 52 1.72 3.37 13.50
CA GLY A 52 1.91 2.29 14.45
C GLY A 52 2.63 2.73 15.73
N VAL A 53 2.16 2.29 16.88
CA VAL A 53 2.78 2.50 18.20
C VAL A 53 2.84 1.20 18.99
N GLY A 54 3.57 1.19 20.11
CA GLY A 54 3.57 0.07 21.05
C GLY A 54 2.24 -0.04 21.81
N GLY A 55 2.00 -1.20 22.43
CA GLY A 55 0.77 -1.44 23.19
C GLY A 55 0.58 -0.47 24.36
N ILE A 56 1.68 -0.10 25.04
CA ILE A 56 1.64 0.81 26.19
C ILE A 56 1.23 2.22 25.74
N GLU A 57 1.78 2.71 24.63
CA GLU A 57 1.41 4.01 24.08
C GLU A 57 -0.06 4.04 23.63
N ALA A 58 -0.55 2.95 23.03
CA ALA A 58 -1.95 2.81 22.66
C ALA A 58 -2.88 2.80 23.89
N GLU A 59 -2.53 2.05 24.94
CA GLU A 59 -3.27 2.03 26.20
C GLU A 59 -3.30 3.41 26.88
N ALA A 60 -2.18 4.12 26.89
CA ALA A 60 -2.09 5.48 27.42
C ALA A 60 -3.04 6.43 26.66
N ALA A 61 -3.05 6.36 25.32
CA ALA A 61 -3.95 7.14 24.48
C ALA A 61 -5.43 6.82 24.78
N MET A 62 -5.78 5.55 24.99
CA MET A 62 -7.13 5.13 25.38
C MET A 62 -7.56 5.69 26.75
N LEU A 63 -6.59 5.91 27.65
CA LEU A 63 -6.81 6.53 28.96
C LEU A 63 -6.81 8.07 28.92
N GLY A 64 -6.78 8.66 27.72
CA GLY A 64 -6.84 10.10 27.51
C GLY A 64 -5.49 10.81 27.59
N GLN A 65 -4.38 10.06 27.63
CA GLN A 65 -3.05 10.68 27.57
C GLN A 65 -2.71 11.08 26.12
N PRO A 66 -2.31 12.33 25.86
CA PRO A 66 -1.83 12.73 24.54
C PRO A 66 -0.56 11.97 24.13
N VAL A 67 -0.43 11.66 22.85
CA VAL A 67 0.80 11.10 22.29
C VAL A 67 1.90 12.17 22.30
N SER A 68 3.00 11.90 22.99
CA SER A 68 4.16 12.78 23.03
C SER A 68 5.08 12.50 21.84
N MET A 69 5.35 13.52 21.02
CA MET A 69 6.29 13.41 19.91
C MET A 69 7.01 14.74 19.66
N LEU A 70 8.22 14.67 19.12
CA LEU A 70 8.89 15.83 18.57
C LEU A 70 8.14 16.28 17.31
N ILE A 71 8.08 17.59 17.06
CA ILE A 71 7.54 18.12 15.81
C ILE A 71 8.40 17.55 14.67
N PRO A 72 7.83 16.72 13.77
CA PRO A 72 8.61 16.03 12.78
C PRO A 72 8.94 16.96 11.61
N GLU A 73 10.09 16.72 10.98
CA GLU A 73 10.32 17.22 9.62
C GLU A 73 9.34 16.55 8.64
N VAL A 74 8.96 17.28 7.60
CA VAL A 74 8.05 16.76 6.55
C VAL A 74 8.78 16.74 5.22
N ILE A 75 8.93 15.55 4.65
CA ILE A 75 9.54 15.32 3.35
C ILE A 75 8.44 15.26 2.29
N GLY A 76 8.45 16.19 1.36
CA GLY A 76 7.50 16.20 0.25
C GLY A 76 7.90 15.19 -0.83
N MET A 77 7.02 14.25 -1.14
CA MET A 77 7.17 13.34 -2.27
C MET A 77 6.28 13.79 -3.43
N ARG A 78 6.88 14.49 -4.40
CA ARG A 78 6.19 15.04 -5.56
C ARG A 78 5.98 13.97 -6.61
N LEU A 79 4.73 13.70 -6.96
CA LEU A 79 4.36 12.77 -8.03
C LEU A 79 3.91 13.56 -9.27
N THR A 80 4.43 13.18 -10.43
CA THR A 80 4.05 13.75 -11.74
C THR A 80 3.77 12.65 -12.75
N GLY A 81 3.19 13.01 -13.90
CA GLY A 81 2.90 12.03 -14.96
C GLY A 81 1.83 11.01 -14.55
N LYS A 82 1.80 9.88 -15.25
CA LYS A 82 0.83 8.80 -15.02
C LYS A 82 1.53 7.45 -15.14
N LEU A 83 1.10 6.47 -14.34
CA LEU A 83 1.63 5.11 -14.43
C LEU A 83 1.45 4.55 -15.85
N PRO A 84 2.49 3.95 -16.45
CA PRO A 84 2.38 3.34 -17.75
C PRO A 84 1.54 2.06 -17.71
N GLU A 85 0.98 1.68 -18.85
CA GLU A 85 0.24 0.42 -18.98
C GLU A 85 1.13 -0.77 -18.59
N GLY A 86 0.58 -1.69 -17.80
CA GLY A 86 1.30 -2.85 -17.29
C GLY A 86 2.07 -2.62 -15.99
N SER A 87 2.23 -1.38 -15.53
CA SER A 87 2.71 -1.07 -14.18
C SER A 87 1.55 -1.04 -13.18
N THR A 88 1.83 -1.44 -11.94
CA THR A 88 0.84 -1.58 -10.87
C THR A 88 1.14 -0.66 -9.68
N ALA A 89 0.18 -0.55 -8.76
CA ALA A 89 0.41 0.10 -7.46
C ALA A 89 1.58 -0.52 -6.69
N THR A 90 1.78 -1.83 -6.82
CA THR A 90 2.92 -2.55 -6.24
C THR A 90 4.25 -2.04 -6.80
N ASP A 91 4.35 -1.83 -8.12
CA ASP A 91 5.56 -1.30 -8.76
C ASP A 91 5.87 0.13 -8.32
N LEU A 92 4.81 0.94 -8.18
CA LEU A 92 4.90 2.30 -7.68
C LEU A 92 5.42 2.31 -6.23
N VAL A 93 4.81 1.56 -5.33
CA VAL A 93 5.22 1.58 -3.93
C VAL A 93 6.63 1.02 -3.73
N LEU A 94 7.05 0.02 -4.50
CA LEU A 94 8.44 -0.47 -4.44
C LEU A 94 9.44 0.59 -4.92
N THR A 95 9.08 1.36 -5.95
CA THR A 95 9.89 2.49 -6.44
C THR A 95 9.99 3.59 -5.38
N VAL A 96 8.85 3.99 -4.82
CA VAL A 96 8.77 4.99 -3.74
C VAL A 96 9.56 4.54 -2.51
N THR A 97 9.41 3.28 -2.10
CA THR A 97 10.12 2.69 -0.96
C THR A 97 11.63 2.77 -1.14
N GLN A 98 12.13 2.38 -2.32
CA GLN A 98 13.56 2.47 -2.63
C GLN A 98 14.07 3.91 -2.54
N MET A 99 13.33 4.87 -3.11
CA MET A 99 13.72 6.29 -3.14
C MET A 99 13.75 6.91 -1.73
N LEU A 100 12.68 6.72 -0.95
CA LEU A 100 12.55 7.27 0.40
C LEU A 100 13.54 6.62 1.36
N ARG A 101 13.79 5.31 1.22
CA ARG A 101 14.82 4.62 2.02
C ARG A 101 16.21 5.19 1.74
N LYS A 102 16.51 5.48 0.46
CA LYS A 102 17.78 6.13 0.07
C LYS A 102 17.90 7.56 0.60
N LYS A 103 16.79 8.30 0.65
CA LYS A 103 16.75 9.67 1.21
C LYS A 103 17.00 9.70 2.73
N GLY A 104 16.56 8.66 3.45
CA GLY A 104 16.70 8.58 4.91
C GLY A 104 15.63 9.38 5.64
N VAL A 105 14.40 8.87 5.62
CA VAL A 105 13.21 9.52 6.20
C VAL A 105 12.82 8.98 7.59
N VAL A 106 13.76 8.35 8.30
CA VAL A 106 13.50 7.75 9.61
C VAL A 106 13.05 8.81 10.62
N GLY A 107 11.89 8.58 11.24
CA GLY A 107 11.30 9.49 12.24
C GLY A 107 10.70 10.78 11.65
N LYS A 108 10.64 10.90 10.32
CA LYS A 108 10.06 12.04 9.60
C LYS A 108 8.67 11.70 9.09
N PHE A 109 7.90 12.72 8.76
CA PHE A 109 6.68 12.56 7.97
C PHE A 109 7.03 12.59 6.49
N VAL A 110 6.31 11.81 5.69
CA VAL A 110 6.32 11.93 4.24
C VAL A 110 4.92 12.36 3.82
N GLU A 111 4.83 13.42 3.03
CA GLU A 111 3.56 13.88 2.46
C GLU A 111 3.65 13.83 0.93
N PHE A 112 2.66 13.19 0.32
CA PHE A 112 2.58 13.04 -1.12
C PHE A 112 1.82 14.20 -1.73
N PHE A 113 2.36 14.78 -2.81
CA PHE A 113 1.78 15.95 -3.47
C PHE A 113 2.07 15.94 -4.98
N GLY A 114 1.61 16.98 -5.67
CA GLY A 114 1.87 17.17 -7.10
C GLY A 114 0.78 16.59 -8.02
N PRO A 115 0.83 16.91 -9.33
CA PRO A 115 -0.24 16.60 -10.28
C PRO A 115 -0.47 15.09 -10.49
N GLY A 116 0.51 14.25 -10.20
CA GLY A 116 0.39 12.79 -10.33
C GLY A 116 -0.70 12.19 -9.42
N LEU A 117 -1.08 12.85 -8.32
CA LEU A 117 -2.17 12.38 -7.46
C LEU A 117 -3.53 12.34 -8.18
N ASP A 118 -3.74 13.18 -9.20
CA ASP A 118 -5.00 13.23 -9.96
C ASP A 118 -5.19 11.96 -10.83
N HIS A 119 -4.17 11.08 -10.86
CA HIS A 119 -4.14 9.85 -11.63
C HIS A 119 -4.02 8.59 -10.76
N LEU A 120 -4.07 8.73 -9.44
CA LEU A 120 -3.99 7.61 -8.50
C LEU A 120 -5.35 7.38 -7.84
N ALA A 121 -5.83 6.14 -7.89
CA ALA A 121 -7.00 5.74 -7.11
C ALA A 121 -6.66 5.77 -5.61
N LEU A 122 -7.68 5.83 -4.74
CA LEU A 122 -7.42 5.86 -3.29
C LEU A 122 -6.71 4.58 -2.81
N GLU A 123 -7.03 3.46 -3.43
CA GLU A 123 -6.40 2.19 -3.14
C GLU A 123 -4.90 2.19 -3.49
N ASP A 124 -4.50 2.91 -4.54
CA ASP A 124 -3.08 3.08 -4.88
C ASP A 124 -2.37 3.94 -3.82
N GLN A 125 -3.03 5.00 -3.36
CA GLN A 125 -2.53 5.87 -2.29
C GLN A 125 -2.38 5.09 -0.97
N ALA A 126 -3.37 4.27 -0.63
CA ALA A 126 -3.33 3.38 0.53
C ALA A 126 -2.22 2.33 0.43
N THR A 127 -1.99 1.74 -0.75
CA THR A 127 -0.86 0.83 -0.98
C THR A 127 0.48 1.52 -0.70
N ILE A 128 0.64 2.78 -1.12
CA ILE A 128 1.86 3.56 -0.87
C ILE A 128 2.03 3.87 0.63
N ALA A 129 0.97 4.40 1.25
CA ALA A 129 0.95 4.78 2.66
C ALA A 129 1.17 3.59 3.61
N ASN A 130 0.70 2.41 3.23
CA ASN A 130 0.90 1.16 3.96
C ASN A 130 2.39 0.87 4.17
N MET A 131 3.24 1.12 3.17
CA MET A 131 4.67 0.77 3.23
C MET A 131 5.55 1.80 3.95
N ALA A 132 4.96 2.75 4.69
CA ALA A 132 5.71 3.73 5.47
C ALA A 132 6.75 3.13 6.43
N PRO A 133 6.45 2.04 7.17
CA PRO A 133 7.45 1.37 7.99
C PRO A 133 8.66 0.86 7.19
N GLU A 134 8.46 0.38 5.96
CA GLU A 134 9.52 -0.16 5.11
C GLU A 134 10.51 0.93 4.65
N TYR A 135 10.03 2.11 4.25
CA TYR A 135 10.90 3.24 3.94
C TYR A 135 11.34 4.05 5.17
N GLY A 136 10.77 3.76 6.34
CA GLY A 136 11.20 4.23 7.66
C GLY A 136 10.48 5.48 8.17
N ALA A 137 9.52 6.03 7.42
CA ALA A 137 8.79 7.21 7.87
C ALA A 137 7.81 6.87 9.00
N THR A 138 7.47 7.85 9.82
CA THR A 138 6.38 7.70 10.80
C THR A 138 5.03 7.53 10.10
N CYS A 139 4.82 8.25 8.99
CA CYS A 139 3.61 8.14 8.16
C CYS A 139 3.91 8.46 6.69
N GLY A 140 2.99 8.10 5.81
CA GLY A 140 2.94 8.50 4.40
C GLY A 140 1.58 9.12 4.09
N PHE A 141 1.47 10.45 4.18
CA PHE A 141 0.21 11.19 4.16
C PHE A 141 -0.23 11.62 2.77
N PHE A 142 -1.52 11.43 2.47
CA PHE A 142 -2.18 11.93 1.27
C PHE A 142 -3.29 12.94 1.65
N PRO A 143 -3.34 14.13 1.02
CA PRO A 143 -4.34 15.14 1.33
C PRO A 143 -5.75 14.72 0.87
N VAL A 144 -6.78 15.39 1.39
CA VAL A 144 -8.16 15.14 0.97
C VAL A 144 -8.34 15.62 -0.47
N THR A 145 -8.86 14.75 -1.34
CA THR A 145 -9.11 15.06 -2.76
C THR A 145 -10.49 14.60 -3.20
N ALA A 146 -10.84 14.87 -4.46
CA ALA A 146 -12.03 14.30 -5.09
C ALA A 146 -12.04 12.75 -5.07
N GLU A 147 -10.86 12.12 -5.08
CA GLU A 147 -10.74 10.66 -5.01
C GLU A 147 -11.07 10.13 -3.61
N THR A 148 -10.74 10.88 -2.56
CA THR A 148 -11.17 10.59 -1.18
C THR A 148 -12.70 10.49 -1.12
N LEU A 149 -13.42 11.46 -1.69
CA LEU A 149 -14.88 11.44 -1.72
C LEU A 149 -15.44 10.30 -2.59
N ARG A 150 -14.78 9.97 -3.71
CA ARG A 150 -15.18 8.85 -4.57
C ARG A 150 -15.10 7.54 -3.80
N TYR A 151 -14.02 7.31 -3.07
CA TYR A 151 -13.82 6.11 -2.27
C TYR A 151 -14.84 6.00 -1.13
N LEU A 152 -15.09 7.08 -0.38
CA LEU A 152 -16.09 7.08 0.69
C LEU A 152 -17.49 6.73 0.13
N LYS A 153 -17.86 7.25 -1.04
CA LYS A 153 -19.11 6.87 -1.72
C LYS A 153 -19.10 5.40 -2.15
N ALA A 154 -18.02 4.92 -2.76
CA ALA A 154 -17.89 3.55 -3.26
C ALA A 154 -17.94 2.51 -2.13
N THR A 155 -17.44 2.86 -0.94
CA THR A 155 -17.49 2.02 0.27
C THR A 155 -18.77 2.20 1.09
N GLY A 156 -19.78 2.88 0.53
CA GLY A 156 -21.11 2.97 1.13
C GLY A 156 -21.19 3.89 2.35
N ARG A 157 -20.26 4.84 2.52
CA ARG A 157 -20.41 5.86 3.56
C ARG A 157 -21.64 6.72 3.32
N ALA A 158 -22.28 7.13 4.40
CA ALA A 158 -23.49 7.93 4.37
C ALA A 158 -23.26 9.27 3.64
N ALA A 159 -24.26 9.72 2.88
CA ALA A 159 -24.13 10.89 2.01
C ALA A 159 -23.83 12.19 2.78
N ASP A 160 -24.37 12.31 4.00
CA ASP A 160 -24.11 13.41 4.92
C ASP A 160 -22.65 13.42 5.42
N ARG A 161 -22.07 12.26 5.75
CA ARG A 161 -20.64 12.13 6.06
C ARG A 161 -19.77 12.59 4.91
N VAL A 162 -20.07 12.16 3.68
CA VAL A 162 -19.30 12.54 2.50
C VAL A 162 -19.38 14.06 2.26
N ALA A 163 -20.57 14.64 2.40
CA ALA A 163 -20.75 16.09 2.29
C ALA A 163 -20.00 16.86 3.39
N LEU A 164 -20.01 16.34 4.62
CA LEU A 164 -19.24 16.90 5.74
C LEU A 164 -17.74 16.91 5.43
N VAL A 165 -17.18 15.79 4.96
CA VAL A 165 -15.74 15.69 4.64
C VAL A 165 -15.34 16.74 3.59
N GLU A 166 -16.15 16.91 2.54
CA GLU A 166 -15.88 17.91 1.50
C GLU A 166 -15.94 19.34 2.05
N ALA A 167 -17.02 19.68 2.76
CA ALA A 167 -17.22 21.02 3.30
C ALA A 167 -16.12 21.37 4.33
N TYR A 168 -15.83 20.45 5.25
CA TYR A 168 -14.81 20.62 6.26
C TYR A 168 -13.42 20.79 5.64
N ALA A 169 -13.03 19.92 4.70
CA ALA A 169 -11.71 19.99 4.08
C ALA A 169 -11.51 21.31 3.31
N LYS A 170 -12.54 21.81 2.62
CA LYS A 170 -12.48 23.09 1.91
C LYS A 170 -12.37 24.28 2.88
N GLU A 171 -13.20 24.31 3.91
CA GLU A 171 -13.21 25.40 4.90
C GLU A 171 -11.89 25.47 5.69
N GLN A 172 -11.31 24.32 6.03
CA GLN A 172 -10.05 24.25 6.79
C GLN A 172 -8.79 24.34 5.92
N GLY A 173 -8.92 24.46 4.60
CA GLY A 173 -7.77 24.48 3.68
C GLY A 173 -7.03 23.14 3.58
N LEU A 174 -7.69 22.02 3.91
CA LEU A 174 -7.17 20.65 3.82
C LEU A 174 -7.52 19.96 2.48
N TRP A 175 -8.34 20.62 1.65
CA TRP A 175 -8.71 20.15 0.32
C TRP A 175 -7.61 20.44 -0.70
N ARG A 176 -7.17 19.40 -1.40
CA ARG A 176 -6.24 19.51 -2.53
C ARG A 176 -7.00 19.41 -3.86
N ASP A 177 -6.73 20.38 -4.72
CA ASP A 177 -7.01 20.36 -6.16
C ASP A 177 -5.86 21.02 -6.95
N ALA A 178 -6.05 21.22 -8.27
CA ALA A 178 -5.03 21.80 -9.14
C ALA A 178 -4.70 23.28 -8.85
N SER A 179 -5.57 23.99 -8.10
CA SER A 179 -5.36 25.37 -7.69
C SER A 179 -4.71 25.51 -6.32
N THR A 180 -4.70 24.42 -5.53
CA THR A 180 -4.06 24.40 -4.20
C THR A 180 -2.54 24.62 -4.34
N PRO A 181 -1.97 25.64 -3.68
CA PRO A 181 -0.53 25.84 -3.65
C PRO A 181 0.20 24.66 -3.02
N GLU A 182 1.37 24.29 -3.57
CA GLU A 182 2.18 23.22 -2.99
C GLU A 182 2.67 23.62 -1.58
N PRO A 183 2.57 22.72 -0.56
CA PRO A 183 3.05 23.02 0.78
C PRO A 183 4.56 23.27 0.84
N LYS A 184 5.01 23.98 1.87
CA LYS A 184 6.44 24.17 2.15
C LYS A 184 6.96 22.99 2.96
N PHE A 185 7.67 22.09 2.30
CA PHE A 185 8.31 20.92 2.93
C PHE A 185 9.71 21.25 3.44
N THR A 186 10.20 20.44 4.39
CA THR A 186 11.59 20.52 4.86
C THR A 186 12.57 20.18 3.74
N ASP A 187 12.23 19.18 2.95
CA ASP A 187 12.98 18.74 1.78
C ASP A 187 12.01 18.03 0.81
N THR A 188 12.42 17.85 -0.43
CA THR A 188 11.57 17.25 -1.48
C THR A 188 12.30 16.16 -2.26
N LEU A 189 11.49 15.27 -2.83
CA LEU A 189 11.84 14.27 -3.84
C LEU A 189 10.80 14.34 -4.95
N GLU A 190 11.18 13.99 -6.16
CA GLU A 190 10.27 13.96 -7.30
C GLU A 190 10.34 12.61 -8.01
N LEU A 191 9.17 12.09 -8.38
CA LEU A 191 9.00 10.88 -9.19
C LEU A 191 8.00 11.15 -10.31
N ASP A 192 8.48 10.99 -11.54
CA ASP A 192 7.62 10.84 -12.71
C ASP A 192 7.05 9.41 -12.71
N LEU A 193 5.74 9.28 -12.55
CA LEU A 193 5.03 8.01 -12.58
C LEU A 193 5.20 7.28 -13.92
N GLY A 194 5.48 8.01 -15.01
CA GLY A 194 5.77 7.42 -16.32
C GLY A 194 7.06 6.58 -16.35
N SER A 195 7.97 6.80 -15.40
CA SER A 195 9.23 6.05 -15.27
C SER A 195 9.08 4.73 -14.49
N VAL A 196 7.92 4.50 -13.85
CA VAL A 196 7.68 3.29 -13.05
C VAL A 196 7.58 2.08 -13.96
N ALA A 197 8.41 1.08 -13.70
CA ALA A 197 8.46 -0.16 -14.46
C ALA A 197 8.19 -1.38 -13.56
N PRO A 198 7.62 -2.47 -14.12
CA PRO A 198 7.37 -3.71 -13.39
C PRO A 198 8.60 -4.19 -12.62
N SER A 199 8.41 -4.49 -11.34
CA SER A 199 9.49 -4.78 -10.41
C SER A 199 9.07 -5.74 -9.28
N LEU A 200 10.09 -6.28 -8.63
CA LEU A 200 10.01 -7.14 -7.45
C LEU A 200 10.88 -6.51 -6.36
N ALA A 201 10.73 -6.98 -5.13
CA ALA A 201 11.64 -6.66 -4.04
C ALA A 201 12.20 -7.94 -3.41
N GLY A 202 13.51 -7.97 -3.18
CA GLY A 202 14.17 -9.11 -2.57
C GLY A 202 15.63 -9.28 -2.99
N PRO A 203 16.25 -10.41 -2.60
CA PRO A 203 15.61 -11.57 -1.98
C PRO A 203 15.37 -11.45 -0.47
N LYS A 204 15.91 -10.42 0.20
CA LYS A 204 15.92 -10.33 1.68
C LYS A 204 15.18 -9.13 2.26
N ARG A 205 15.10 -8.00 1.55
CA ARG A 205 14.56 -6.74 2.11
C ARG A 205 13.59 -6.06 1.14
N PRO A 206 12.53 -5.39 1.63
CA PRO A 206 11.54 -4.71 0.79
C PRO A 206 12.10 -3.57 -0.08
N GLN A 207 13.16 -2.91 0.35
CA GLN A 207 13.82 -1.84 -0.40
C GLN A 207 14.76 -2.34 -1.51
N ASP A 208 15.04 -3.64 -1.56
CA ASP A 208 15.91 -4.26 -2.58
C ASP A 208 15.12 -4.45 -3.88
N ARG A 209 14.73 -3.34 -4.51
CA ARG A 209 13.94 -3.36 -5.75
C ARG A 209 14.78 -3.87 -6.92
N VAL A 210 14.22 -4.82 -7.65
CA VAL A 210 14.77 -5.42 -8.88
C VAL A 210 13.73 -5.29 -9.98
N LEU A 211 14.10 -4.80 -11.17
CA LEU A 211 13.18 -4.80 -12.30
C LEU A 211 12.82 -6.23 -12.69
N LEU A 212 11.56 -6.47 -13.04
CA LEU A 212 11.07 -7.82 -13.34
C LEU A 212 11.87 -8.50 -14.45
N LYS A 213 12.27 -7.73 -15.48
CA LYS A 213 13.12 -8.21 -16.58
C LYS A 213 14.52 -8.67 -16.14
N ASP A 214 15.02 -8.11 -15.04
CA ASP A 214 16.37 -8.36 -14.52
C ASP A 214 16.38 -9.42 -13.42
N ALA A 215 15.19 -9.91 -13.00
CA ALA A 215 15.04 -10.87 -11.92
C ALA A 215 15.88 -12.17 -12.11
N PRO A 216 15.96 -12.79 -13.30
CA PRO A 216 16.80 -13.98 -13.48
C PRO A 216 18.29 -13.71 -13.24
N ALA A 217 18.81 -12.61 -13.78
CA ALA A 217 20.21 -12.23 -13.63
C ALA A 217 20.53 -11.82 -12.18
N SER A 218 19.61 -11.07 -11.55
CA SER A 218 19.72 -10.68 -10.15
C SER A 218 19.72 -11.89 -9.21
N PHE A 219 18.84 -12.86 -9.45
CA PHE A 219 18.80 -14.10 -8.68
C PHE A 219 20.09 -14.91 -8.82
N ALA A 220 20.59 -15.08 -10.05
CA ALA A 220 21.85 -15.79 -10.28
C ALA A 220 23.02 -15.12 -9.52
N ALA A 221 23.12 -13.78 -9.59
CA ALA A 221 24.14 -13.05 -8.85
C ALA A 221 23.98 -13.19 -7.31
N ALA A 222 22.74 -13.18 -6.80
CA ALA A 222 22.47 -13.37 -5.39
C ALA A 222 22.83 -14.79 -4.93
N LEU A 223 22.53 -15.83 -5.73
CA LEU A 223 22.88 -17.22 -5.42
C LEU A 223 24.40 -17.39 -5.20
N GLU A 224 25.21 -16.74 -6.03
CA GLU A 224 26.67 -16.77 -5.89
C GLU A 224 27.15 -15.93 -4.70
N LYS A 225 26.77 -14.66 -4.65
CA LYS A 225 27.39 -13.67 -3.74
C LYS A 225 26.76 -13.65 -2.35
N GLU A 226 25.45 -13.84 -2.26
CA GLU A 226 24.71 -13.71 -1.01
C GLU A 226 24.43 -15.05 -0.32
N TYR A 227 24.30 -16.13 -1.09
CA TYR A 227 24.05 -17.47 -0.58
C TYR A 227 25.30 -18.36 -0.64
N GLY A 228 26.40 -17.89 -1.26
CA GLY A 228 27.67 -18.62 -1.29
C GLY A 228 27.62 -19.91 -2.10
N GLN A 229 26.76 -19.99 -3.13
CA GLN A 229 26.57 -21.18 -3.96
C GLN A 229 26.97 -20.95 -5.43
N PRO A 230 28.28 -20.74 -5.72
CA PRO A 230 28.74 -20.55 -7.09
C PRO A 230 28.46 -21.79 -7.96
N GLY A 231 28.03 -21.57 -9.20
CA GLY A 231 27.72 -22.63 -10.16
C GLY A 231 26.55 -23.55 -9.76
N ALA A 232 25.71 -23.13 -8.82
CA ALA A 232 24.60 -23.94 -8.34
C ALA A 232 23.28 -23.73 -9.11
N LEU A 233 23.22 -22.81 -10.08
CA LEU A 233 21.97 -22.44 -10.74
C LEU A 233 21.25 -23.64 -11.38
N ASP A 234 22.00 -24.55 -12.01
CA ASP A 234 21.45 -25.73 -12.68
C ASP A 234 21.26 -26.93 -11.74
N LYS A 235 21.56 -26.79 -10.44
CA LYS A 235 21.37 -27.89 -9.48
C LYS A 235 19.88 -28.13 -9.25
N ARG A 236 19.46 -29.37 -9.46
CA ARG A 236 18.10 -29.86 -9.21
C ARG A 236 18.12 -31.03 -8.23
N ALA A 237 17.08 -31.14 -7.43
CA ALA A 237 16.87 -32.21 -6.46
C ALA A 237 15.55 -32.92 -6.77
N ALA A 238 15.59 -34.25 -6.91
CA ALA A 238 14.40 -35.06 -7.08
C ALA A 238 13.51 -35.00 -5.83
N VAL A 239 12.20 -34.92 -6.02
CA VAL A 239 11.24 -34.96 -4.90
C VAL A 239 10.80 -36.39 -4.65
N ALA A 240 10.97 -36.87 -3.40
CA ALA A 240 10.72 -38.26 -3.05
C ALA A 240 9.26 -38.66 -3.34
N GLY A 241 9.08 -39.72 -4.13
CA GLY A 241 7.77 -40.24 -4.52
C GLY A 241 7.10 -39.49 -5.68
N GLU A 242 7.73 -38.44 -6.22
CA GLU A 242 7.19 -37.60 -7.27
C GLU A 242 7.97 -37.73 -8.59
N LYS A 243 7.32 -37.39 -9.70
CA LYS A 243 7.93 -37.43 -11.05
C LYS A 243 8.63 -36.11 -11.43
N PHE A 244 8.78 -35.19 -10.49
CA PHE A 244 9.38 -33.88 -10.71
C PHE A 244 10.56 -33.64 -9.77
N ASP A 245 11.36 -32.67 -10.14
CA ASP A 245 12.48 -32.15 -9.36
C ASP A 245 12.27 -30.66 -9.07
N VAL A 246 13.04 -30.14 -8.12
CA VAL A 246 13.06 -28.71 -7.78
C VAL A 246 14.51 -28.23 -7.81
N GLY A 247 14.74 -27.08 -8.43
CA GLY A 247 16.06 -26.45 -8.53
C GLY A 247 16.09 -25.05 -7.94
N ASN A 248 17.28 -24.45 -7.99
CA ASN A 248 17.47 -23.07 -7.54
C ASN A 248 16.68 -22.10 -8.42
N GLY A 249 15.85 -21.27 -7.79
CA GLY A 249 14.99 -20.29 -8.46
C GLY A 249 13.57 -20.79 -8.79
N ASP A 250 13.29 -22.08 -8.56
CA ASP A 250 11.93 -22.59 -8.69
C ASP A 250 11.02 -21.96 -7.60
N VAL A 251 9.89 -21.42 -8.02
CA VAL A 251 8.89 -20.88 -7.11
C VAL A 251 8.19 -22.03 -6.40
N VAL A 252 8.34 -22.12 -5.08
CA VAL A 252 7.69 -23.15 -4.24
C VAL A 252 6.49 -22.61 -3.47
N ILE A 253 6.41 -21.28 -3.29
CA ILE A 253 5.28 -20.59 -2.66
C ILE A 253 4.86 -19.43 -3.56
N ALA A 254 3.57 -19.35 -3.87
CA ALA A 254 2.97 -18.22 -4.57
C ALA A 254 1.70 -17.79 -3.83
N ALA A 255 1.81 -16.72 -3.06
CA ALA A 255 0.74 -16.24 -2.18
C ALA A 255 0.29 -14.83 -2.60
N ILE A 256 -1.00 -14.68 -2.91
CA ILE A 256 -1.65 -13.37 -3.00
C ILE A 256 -2.24 -13.08 -1.62
N THR A 257 -1.59 -12.19 -0.87
CA THR A 257 -1.86 -11.89 0.54
C THR A 257 -1.54 -10.42 0.84
N SER A 258 -1.60 -10.05 2.12
CA SER A 258 -1.34 -8.73 2.68
C SER A 258 -2.38 -7.67 2.31
N CYS A 259 -2.77 -6.86 3.32
CA CYS A 259 -3.61 -5.69 3.12
C CYS A 259 -3.04 -4.71 2.07
N THR A 260 -1.72 -4.67 1.87
CA THR A 260 -1.04 -3.81 0.89
C THR A 260 -1.60 -3.98 -0.53
N ASN A 261 -1.86 -5.23 -0.94
CA ASN A 261 -2.34 -5.55 -2.29
C ASN A 261 -3.80 -6.01 -2.30
N THR A 262 -4.29 -6.66 -1.24
CA THR A 262 -5.65 -7.21 -1.23
C THR A 262 -6.74 -6.17 -1.04
N SER A 263 -6.38 -4.98 -0.59
CA SER A 263 -7.27 -3.81 -0.51
C SER A 263 -7.45 -3.10 -1.84
N ASN A 264 -6.66 -3.45 -2.86
CA ASN A 264 -6.68 -2.79 -4.16
C ASN A 264 -7.39 -3.69 -5.20
N PRO A 265 -8.64 -3.39 -5.58
CA PRO A 265 -9.40 -4.19 -6.53
C PRO A 265 -8.73 -4.30 -7.90
N SER A 266 -8.01 -3.26 -8.34
CA SER A 266 -7.37 -3.23 -9.66
C SER A 266 -6.38 -4.38 -9.83
N VAL A 267 -5.49 -4.59 -8.85
CA VAL A 267 -4.48 -5.67 -8.93
C VAL A 267 -5.08 -7.06 -8.74
N LEU A 268 -6.15 -7.20 -7.95
CA LEU A 268 -6.82 -8.48 -7.74
C LEU A 268 -7.68 -8.90 -8.93
N ILE A 269 -8.40 -7.96 -9.55
CA ILE A 269 -9.09 -8.19 -10.81
C ILE A 269 -8.08 -8.54 -11.91
N ALA A 270 -6.96 -7.81 -12.01
CA ALA A 270 -5.90 -8.13 -12.96
C ALA A 270 -5.36 -9.55 -12.76
N ALA A 271 -5.09 -9.96 -11.52
CA ALA A 271 -4.65 -11.33 -11.20
C ALA A 271 -5.69 -12.39 -11.64
N GLY A 272 -6.97 -12.15 -11.38
CA GLY A 272 -8.06 -13.02 -11.82
C GLY A 272 -8.18 -13.11 -13.34
N LEU A 273 -8.02 -11.98 -14.05
CA LEU A 273 -8.02 -11.93 -15.52
C LEU A 273 -6.84 -12.70 -16.12
N VAL A 274 -5.64 -12.57 -15.53
CA VAL A 274 -4.46 -13.36 -15.90
C VAL A 274 -4.73 -14.85 -15.71
N ALA A 275 -5.24 -15.25 -14.54
CA ALA A 275 -5.58 -16.64 -14.24
C ALA A 275 -6.61 -17.21 -15.22
N ARG A 276 -7.68 -16.46 -15.51
CA ARG A 276 -8.70 -16.85 -16.50
C ARG A 276 -8.10 -17.07 -17.87
N ASN A 277 -7.26 -16.15 -18.35
CA ASN A 277 -6.65 -16.24 -19.67
C ASN A 277 -5.61 -17.36 -19.74
N ALA A 278 -4.85 -17.59 -18.67
CA ALA A 278 -3.92 -18.71 -18.55
C ALA A 278 -4.66 -20.06 -18.62
N ARG A 279 -5.77 -20.21 -17.88
CA ARG A 279 -6.62 -21.42 -17.91
C ARG A 279 -7.20 -21.67 -19.30
N LYS A 280 -7.69 -20.62 -19.99
CA LYS A 280 -8.18 -20.73 -21.39
C LYS A 280 -7.12 -21.22 -22.37
N ARG A 281 -5.84 -20.99 -22.07
CA ARG A 281 -4.69 -21.46 -22.85
C ARG A 281 -4.15 -22.82 -22.38
N GLY A 282 -4.84 -23.50 -21.45
CA GLY A 282 -4.42 -24.80 -20.92
C GLY A 282 -3.25 -24.75 -19.94
N LEU A 283 -2.82 -23.56 -19.51
CA LEU A 283 -1.75 -23.41 -18.52
C LEU A 283 -2.24 -23.82 -17.13
N LYS A 284 -1.35 -24.48 -16.38
CA LYS A 284 -1.56 -24.90 -14.99
C LYS A 284 -0.32 -24.51 -14.17
N THR A 285 -0.52 -24.34 -12.86
CA THR A 285 0.59 -24.18 -11.92
C THR A 285 1.44 -25.46 -11.89
N LYS A 286 2.73 -25.31 -11.62
CA LYS A 286 3.60 -26.46 -11.40
C LYS A 286 3.18 -27.20 -10.11
N PRO A 287 3.31 -28.53 -10.05
CA PRO A 287 2.77 -29.33 -8.94
C PRO A 287 3.44 -29.05 -7.59
N TRP A 288 4.68 -28.58 -7.58
CA TRP A 288 5.41 -28.21 -6.35
C TRP A 288 5.06 -26.83 -5.80
N VAL A 289 4.25 -26.03 -6.52
CA VAL A 289 3.94 -24.67 -6.09
C VAL A 289 2.79 -24.69 -5.09
N LYS A 290 3.06 -24.32 -3.85
CA LYS A 290 2.01 -24.06 -2.86
C LYS A 290 1.38 -22.70 -3.14
N THR A 291 0.21 -22.72 -3.75
CA THR A 291 -0.57 -21.50 -4.04
C THR A 291 -1.51 -21.16 -2.90
N SER A 292 -1.70 -19.86 -2.65
CA SER A 292 -2.71 -19.37 -1.69
C SER A 292 -3.23 -17.99 -2.08
N LEU A 293 -4.49 -17.74 -1.75
CA LEU A 293 -5.14 -16.43 -1.83
C LEU A 293 -5.74 -16.15 -0.45
N ALA A 294 -5.31 -15.07 0.19
CA ALA A 294 -5.82 -14.62 1.48
C ALA A 294 -6.44 -13.23 1.32
N PRO A 295 -7.75 -13.14 0.98
CA PRO A 295 -8.45 -11.87 0.82
C PRO A 295 -8.43 -11.06 2.12
N GLY A 296 -8.19 -9.75 2.02
CA GLY A 296 -8.13 -8.89 3.20
C GLY A 296 -9.49 -8.38 3.69
N SER A 297 -10.58 -8.62 2.96
CA SER A 297 -11.94 -8.48 3.48
C SER A 297 -12.90 -9.43 2.74
N GLN A 298 -14.14 -9.50 3.23
CA GLN A 298 -15.19 -10.29 2.56
C GLN A 298 -15.55 -9.71 1.18
N VAL A 299 -15.46 -8.39 1.02
CA VAL A 299 -15.75 -7.65 -0.23
C VAL A 299 -14.91 -8.18 -1.39
N VAL A 300 -13.64 -8.51 -1.12
CA VAL A 300 -12.73 -9.08 -2.13
C VAL A 300 -13.25 -10.39 -2.72
N THR A 301 -13.74 -11.27 -1.86
CA THR A 301 -14.29 -12.55 -2.32
C THR A 301 -15.55 -12.33 -3.14
N ASP A 302 -16.39 -11.38 -2.75
CA ASP A 302 -17.67 -11.12 -3.39
C ASP A 302 -17.50 -10.54 -4.80
N TYR A 303 -16.63 -9.54 -4.99
CA TYR A 303 -16.42 -9.00 -6.33
C TYR A 303 -15.69 -9.98 -7.26
N LEU A 304 -14.76 -10.82 -6.75
CA LEU A 304 -14.09 -11.83 -7.56
C LEU A 304 -15.08 -12.90 -8.04
N LYS A 305 -16.02 -13.31 -7.18
CA LYS A 305 -17.12 -14.20 -7.55
C LYS A 305 -18.05 -13.56 -8.57
N ALA A 306 -18.49 -12.33 -8.32
CA ALA A 306 -19.38 -11.59 -9.21
C ALA A 306 -18.77 -11.39 -10.60
N ALA A 307 -17.45 -11.16 -10.68
CA ALA A 307 -16.72 -11.03 -11.94
C ALA A 307 -16.41 -12.38 -12.64
N GLY A 308 -16.72 -13.52 -12.00
CA GLY A 308 -16.38 -14.86 -12.51
C GLY A 308 -14.87 -15.11 -12.56
N LEU A 309 -14.12 -14.57 -11.59
CA LEU A 309 -12.66 -14.61 -11.51
C LEU A 309 -12.11 -15.45 -10.35
N GLN A 310 -12.98 -16.17 -9.61
CA GLN A 310 -12.57 -17.10 -8.56
C GLN A 310 -12.12 -18.47 -9.10
#